data_AF-M0CNT3-F1
#
_entry.id   AF-M0CNT3-F1
#
_cell.length_a   1.000
_cell.length_b   1.000
_cell.length_c   1.000
_cell.angle_alpha   90.00
_cell.angle_beta   90.00
_cell.angle_gamma   90.00
#
_symmetry.space_group_name_H-M   'P 1'
#
loop_
_entity.id
_entity.type
_entity.pdbx_description
1 polymer ?
#
loop_
_entity_poly.entity_id
_entity_poly.type
_entity_poly.pdbx_seq_one_letter_code
_entity_poly.pdbx_strand_id
1 'polypeptide(L)' 'MSARQTHEDGPSILTDGAEIHFTDERDVKRADRVEFLRGGWIKAIYKESYQLEVYPPDAVQGVYTHTKHLEDEDWW' A
#
# COMPACT_ATOMS: atom_id res chain seq x y z
N MET A 1 26.13 14.59 -11.16
CA MET A 1 25.07 14.22 -12.13
C MET A 1 24.27 13.08 -11.49
N SER A 2 23.25 13.40 -10.70
CA SER A 2 22.51 12.39 -9.91
C SER A 2 21.46 11.72 -10.80
N ALA A 3 21.51 10.40 -10.90
CA ALA A 3 20.59 9.62 -11.73
C ALA A 3 19.15 9.85 -11.28
N ARG A 4 18.32 10.41 -12.17
CA ARG A 4 16.86 10.37 -12.03
C ARG A 4 16.45 8.91 -12.24
N GLN A 5 16.08 8.25 -11.16
CA GLN A 5 15.48 6.92 -11.22
C GLN A 5 14.12 7.07 -11.88
N THR A 6 14.06 6.77 -13.18
CA THR A 6 12.82 6.64 -13.94
C THR A 6 12.12 5.39 -13.45
N HIS A 7 11.11 5.53 -12.59
CA HIS A 7 10.16 4.47 -12.31
C HIS A 7 9.48 4.09 -13.63
N GLU A 8 9.80 2.90 -14.16
CA GLU A 8 9.04 2.31 -15.26
C GLU A 8 7.61 2.04 -14.76
N ASP A 9 6.63 2.62 -15.45
CA ASP A 9 5.21 2.75 -15.08
C ASP A 9 4.41 1.42 -15.03
N GLY A 10 4.88 0.45 -14.26
CA GLY A 10 4.05 -0.64 -13.75
C GLY A 10 3.33 -0.20 -12.47
N PRO A 11 2.09 -0.67 -12.19
CA PRO A 11 1.48 -0.43 -10.89
C PRO A 11 2.42 -1.02 -9.83
N SER A 12 2.85 -0.20 -8.88
CA SER A 12 3.55 -0.71 -7.70
C SER A 12 2.54 -1.54 -6.91
N ILE A 13 2.88 -2.81 -6.63
CA ILE A 13 2.00 -3.75 -5.94
C ILE A 13 2.67 -4.13 -4.62
N LEU A 14 1.92 -4.00 -3.54
CA LEU A 14 2.27 -4.53 -2.22
C LEU A 14 1.56 -5.88 -2.05
N THR A 15 2.30 -6.98 -2.17
CA THR A 15 1.75 -8.35 -2.13
C THR A 15 1.60 -8.91 -0.73
N ASP A 16 2.34 -8.37 0.23
CA ASP A 16 2.42 -8.86 1.61
C ASP A 16 1.50 -8.08 2.57
N GLY A 17 0.55 -7.36 1.99
CA GLY A 17 -0.41 -6.52 2.69
C GLY A 17 0.13 -5.16 3.12
N ALA A 18 -0.80 -4.30 3.51
CA ALA A 18 -0.51 -2.96 4.03
C ALA A 18 -1.68 -2.42 4.86
N GLU A 19 -1.35 -1.49 5.76
CA GLU A 19 -2.32 -0.68 6.49
C GLU A 19 -2.64 0.58 5.69
N ILE A 20 -3.91 0.83 5.43
CA ILE A 20 -4.43 1.99 4.71
C ILE A 20 -5.02 2.96 5.73
N HIS A 21 -4.43 4.14 5.82
CA HIS A 21 -4.87 5.23 6.68
C HIS A 21 -5.66 6.23 5.86
N PHE A 22 -6.87 6.56 6.31
CA PHE A 22 -7.75 7.49 5.62
C PHE A 22 -7.56 8.92 6.12
N THR A 23 -7.97 9.89 5.31
CA THR A 23 -7.91 11.32 5.66
C THR A 23 -9.03 11.74 6.63
N ASP A 24 -10.05 10.91 6.80
CA ASP A 24 -11.18 11.13 7.72
C ASP A 24 -11.10 10.20 8.95
N GLU A 25 -12.14 10.19 9.78
CA GLU A 25 -12.19 9.44 11.04
C GLU A 25 -12.49 7.94 10.87
N ARG A 26 -12.34 7.39 9.66
CA ARG A 26 -12.49 5.94 9.44
C ARG A 26 -11.35 5.15 10.08
N ASP A 27 -11.67 3.95 10.55
CA ASP A 27 -10.67 3.02 11.05
C ASP A 27 -9.67 2.63 9.95
N VAL A 28 -8.42 2.39 10.40
CA VAL A 28 -7.36 1.84 9.56
C VAL A 28 -7.78 0.49 8.99
N LYS A 29 -7.67 0.33 7.67
CA LYS A 29 -7.98 -0.94 7.01
C LYS A 29 -6.71 -1.71 6.69
N ARG A 30 -6.72 -3.00 6.98
CA ARG A 30 -5.61 -3.93 6.69
C ARG A 30 -5.94 -4.71 5.42
N ALA A 31 -5.32 -4.33 4.32
CA ALA A 31 -5.50 -5.02 3.05
C ALA A 31 -4.44 -6.11 2.89
N ASP A 32 -4.82 -7.27 2.37
CA ASP A 32 -3.89 -8.37 2.04
C ASP A 32 -3.03 -8.07 0.82
N ARG A 33 -3.52 -7.20 -0.06
CA ARG A 33 -2.81 -6.72 -1.23
C ARG A 33 -3.26 -5.32 -1.58
N VAL A 34 -2.29 -4.47 -1.91
CA VAL A 34 -2.54 -3.10 -2.36
C VAL A 34 -1.90 -2.90 -3.74
N GLU A 35 -2.63 -2.29 -4.66
CA GLU A 35 -2.11 -1.89 -5.96
C GLU A 35 -2.23 -0.38 -6.12
N PHE A 36 -1.11 0.26 -6.44
CA PHE A 36 -1.07 1.67 -6.81
C PHE A 36 -1.40 1.81 -8.30
N LEU A 37 -2.55 2.40 -8.57
CA LEU A 37 -3.04 2.66 -9.92
C LEU A 37 -2.60 4.06 -10.38
N ARG A 38 -2.75 4.33 -11.67
CA ARG A 38 -2.44 5.64 -12.25
C ARG A 38 -3.29 6.74 -11.61
N GLY A 39 -2.69 7.91 -11.40
CA GLY A 39 -3.38 9.05 -10.79
C GLY A 39 -3.56 8.95 -9.28
N GLY A 40 -2.79 8.09 -8.60
CA GLY A 40 -2.81 7.97 -7.13
C GLY A 40 -3.99 7.17 -6.56
N TRP A 41 -4.76 6.52 -7.42
CA TRP A 41 -5.82 5.61 -6.99
C TRP A 41 -5.23 4.36 -6.36
N ILE A 42 -5.91 3.85 -5.34
CA ILE A 42 -5.46 2.69 -4.57
C ILE A 42 -6.51 1.60 -4.68
N LYS A 43 -6.10 0.40 -5.08
CA LYS A 43 -6.95 -0.80 -5.04
C LYS A 43 -6.51 -1.68 -3.89
N ALA A 44 -7.44 -1.96 -2.98
CA ALA A 44 -7.24 -2.82 -1.83
C ALA A 44 -8.01 -4.12 -2.02
N ILE A 45 -7.35 -5.25 -1.76
CA ILE A 45 -7.95 -6.59 -1.81
C ILE A 45 -7.89 -7.17 -0.40
N TYR A 46 -9.05 -7.61 0.09
CA TYR A 46 -9.25 -8.24 1.38
C TYR A 46 -9.66 -9.70 1.14
N LYS A 47 -8.76 -10.64 1.42
CA LYS A 47 -8.95 -12.08 1.17
C LYS A 47 -9.92 -12.68 2.16
N GLU A 48 -9.88 -12.27 3.43
CA GLU A 48 -10.74 -12.81 4.49
C GLU A 48 -12.22 -12.55 4.21
N SER A 49 -12.55 -11.34 3.73
CA SER A 49 -13.92 -10.96 3.39
C SER A 49 -14.26 -11.15 1.91
N TYR A 50 -13.31 -11.60 1.09
CA TYR A 50 -13.42 -11.65 -0.38
C TYR A 50 -13.88 -10.33 -1.00
N GLN A 51 -13.44 -9.20 -0.45
CA GLN A 51 -13.81 -7.87 -0.90
C GLN A 51 -12.67 -7.19 -1.66
N LEU A 52 -13.06 -6.36 -2.63
CA LEU A 52 -12.18 -5.46 -3.34
C LEU A 52 -12.75 -4.05 -3.23
N GLU A 53 -11.93 -3.13 -2.75
CA GLU A 53 -12.29 -1.71 -2.66
C GLU A 53 -11.28 -0.87 -3.45
N VAL A 54 -11.75 0.24 -4.00
CA VAL A 54 -10.91 1.20 -4.74
C VAL A 54 -11.11 2.57 -4.11
N TYR A 55 -10.01 3.19 -3.70
CA TYR A 55 -10.00 4.48 -3.04
C TYR A 55 -9.40 5.56 -3.93
N PRO A 56 -10.00 6.76 -3.96
CA PRO A 56 -9.41 7.90 -4.62
C PRO A 56 -8.24 8.46 -3.79
N PRO A 57 -7.30 9.19 -4.42
CA PRO A 57 -6.10 9.72 -3.77
C PRO A 57 -6.37 10.69 -2.62
N ASP A 58 -7.50 11.40 -2.64
CA ASP A 58 -7.91 12.36 -1.60
C ASP A 58 -8.49 11.69 -0.35
N ALA A 59 -8.92 10.43 -0.45
CA ALA A 59 -9.45 9.67 0.68
C ALA A 59 -8.35 9.00 1.52
N VAL A 60 -7.15 8.81 0.97
CA VAL A 60 -6.07 8.07 1.63
C VAL A 60 -4.97 9.02 2.08
N GLN A 61 -4.70 9.04 3.38
CA GLN A 61 -3.60 9.79 3.96
C GLN A 61 -2.26 9.10 3.70
N GLY A 62 -2.23 7.76 3.80
CA GLY A 62 -1.02 6.99 3.61
C GLY A 62 -1.27 5.48 3.58
N VAL A 63 -0.32 4.76 2.97
CA VAL A 63 -0.29 3.30 2.97
C VAL A 63 1.03 2.88 3.60
N TYR A 64 0.97 2.07 4.66
CA TYR A 64 2.12 1.66 5.43
C TYR A 64 2.26 0.13 5.35
N THR A 65 3.42 -0.33 4.90
CA THR A 65 3.75 -1.76 4.95
C THR A 65 4.18 -2.12 6.37
N HIS A 66 3.80 -3.30 6.86
CA HIS A 66 4.38 -3.80 8.10
C HIS A 66 5.84 -4.19 7.84
N THR A 67 6.78 -3.39 8.34
CA THR A 67 8.23 -3.70 8.32
C THR A 67 8.64 -4.73 9.37
N LYS A 68 7.71 -5.55 9.87
CA LYS A 68 7.99 -6.48 10.98
C LYS A 68 8.92 -7.65 10.60
N HIS A 69 9.37 -7.73 9.34
CA HIS A 69 10.35 -8.72 8.88
C HIS A 69 11.71 -8.12 8.48
N LEU A 70 11.94 -6.80 8.65
CA LEU A 70 13.26 -6.19 8.42
C LEU A 70 13.94 -5.71 9.71
N GLU A 71 13.26 -5.74 10.86
CA GLU A 71 13.88 -5.43 12.16
C GLU A 71 14.45 -6.68 12.87
N ASP A 72 14.19 -7.89 12.35
CA ASP A 72 14.72 -9.17 12.89
C ASP A 72 15.69 -9.89 11.92
N GLU A 73 16.15 -9.23 10.84
CA GLU A 73 17.25 -9.75 9.99
C GLU A 73 18.61 -9.17 10.38
N ASP A 74 18.84 -9.00 11.68
CA ASP A 74 20.16 -8.66 12.20
C ASP A 74 20.56 -9.63 13.34
N TRP A 75 21.59 -10.43 13.01
CA TRP A 75 22.61 -11.05 13.88
C TRP A 75 22.50 -12.57 14.15
N TRP A 76 22.98 -13.36 13.18
CA TRP A 76 24.01 -14.38 13.41
C TRP A 76 25.05 -14.37 12.29
#